data_AF-A0A966VZH7-F1
#
_entry.id   AF-A0A966VZH7-F1
#
_cell.length_a   1.000
_cell.length_b   1.000
_cell.length_c   1.000
_cell.angle_alpha   90.00
_cell.angle_beta   90.00
_cell.angle_gamma   90.00
#
_symmetry.space_group_name_H-M   'P 1'
#
loop_
_entity.id
_entity.type
_entity.pdbx_description
1 polymer ?
#
loop_
_entity_poly.entity_id
_entity_poly.type
_entity_poly.pdbx_seq_one_letter_code
_entity_poly.pdbx_strand_id
1 'polypeptide(L)'
;MTLLLLTLTLAGCKRKGGSGGEDAANQALPKGTAPVVTATPSGEVGLNTKVAPNTAQAQAVSALNRDLASGNPQLVIKRLNELADAQEMSGKAAPKSVEDLVKAGLLTQPPAAPSGGRYVVNPKTRRFEVSSQ
;
A
#
# COMPACT_ATOMS: atom_id res chain seq x y z
N MET A 1 3.53 -43.55 22.93
CA MET A 1 3.16 -42.60 24.00
C MET A 1 4.22 -41.52 24.08
N THR A 2 3.96 -40.33 23.52
CA THR A 2 4.34 -39.05 24.16
C THR A 2 3.38 -37.98 23.65
N LEU A 3 2.61 -37.47 24.61
CA LEU A 3 1.59 -36.45 24.53
C LEU A 3 2.27 -35.11 24.84
N LEU A 4 1.96 -34.05 24.09
CA LEU A 4 1.98 -32.69 24.64
C LEU A 4 1.16 -31.74 23.77
N LEU A 5 -0.12 -31.58 24.16
CA LEU A 5 -0.96 -30.47 23.78
C LEU A 5 -0.46 -29.22 24.51
N LEU A 6 -0.32 -28.09 23.78
CA LEU A 6 -0.23 -26.77 24.39
C LEU A 6 -1.24 -25.84 23.69
N THR A 7 -2.43 -25.73 24.29
CA THR A 7 -3.47 -24.77 23.91
C THR A 7 -3.25 -23.48 24.69
N LEU A 8 -2.81 -22.41 24.02
CA LEU A 8 -2.75 -21.07 24.61
C LEU A 8 -3.91 -20.22 24.06
N THR A 9 -5.00 -20.19 24.82
CA THR A 9 -6.13 -19.28 24.64
C THR A 9 -5.81 -17.93 25.28
N LEU A 10 -5.55 -16.91 24.47
CA LEU A 10 -5.45 -15.53 24.95
C LEU A 10 -6.83 -14.86 24.92
N ALA A 11 -7.36 -14.64 26.12
CA ALA A 11 -8.57 -13.88 26.38
C ALA A 11 -8.30 -12.35 26.31
N GLY A 12 -9.21 -11.65 25.62
CA GLY A 12 -9.89 -10.42 26.08
C GLY A 12 -9.09 -9.21 26.55
N CYS A 13 -9.20 -8.11 25.80
CA CYS A 13 -9.24 -6.75 26.35
C CYS A 13 -10.35 -5.93 25.66
N LYS A 14 -11.48 -5.87 26.36
CA LYS A 14 -12.70 -5.11 26.05
C LYS A 14 -12.46 -3.64 26.43
N ARG A 15 -12.17 -2.75 25.46
CA ARG A 15 -12.19 -1.30 25.72
C ARG A 15 -13.61 -0.76 25.58
N LYS A 16 -14.22 -0.55 26.74
CA LYS A 16 -15.44 0.21 26.97
C LYS A 16 -15.02 1.67 27.19
N GLY A 17 -15.54 2.58 26.38
CA GLY A 17 -15.33 4.01 26.54
C GLY A 17 -16.33 4.76 25.66
N GLY A 18 -17.49 5.05 26.23
CA GLY A 18 -18.45 5.98 25.65
C GLY A 18 -18.18 7.40 26.13
N SER A 19 -18.63 8.38 25.35
CA SER A 19 -19.45 9.52 25.78
C SER A 19 -19.46 10.59 24.69
N GLY A 20 -20.63 11.19 24.48
CA GLY A 20 -20.76 12.52 23.88
C GLY A 20 -21.44 12.53 22.52
N GLY A 21 -22.78 12.44 22.53
CA GLY A 21 -23.60 13.05 21.49
C GLY A 21 -23.86 14.54 21.81
N GLU A 22 -24.40 15.22 20.79
CA GLU A 22 -25.12 16.51 20.85
C GLU A 22 -24.22 17.75 21.03
N ASP A 23 -24.40 18.89 20.37
CA ASP A 23 -25.44 19.40 19.48
C ASP A 23 -24.85 20.54 18.62
N ALA A 24 -25.65 21.00 17.67
CA ALA A 24 -25.35 22.03 16.69
C ALA A 24 -25.10 23.43 17.30
N ALA A 25 -24.36 24.28 16.55
CA ALA A 25 -24.81 25.63 16.20
C ALA A 25 -23.74 26.43 15.41
N ASN A 26 -24.13 26.81 14.19
CA ASN A 26 -24.00 28.12 13.57
C ASN A 26 -22.63 28.84 13.41
N GLN A 27 -22.33 29.09 12.13
CA GLN A 27 -22.00 30.40 11.52
C GLN A 27 -20.85 31.23 12.11
N ALA A 28 -19.83 31.47 11.28
CA ALA A 28 -19.65 32.73 10.55
C ALA A 28 -18.27 32.77 9.83
N LEU A 29 -18.25 33.17 8.55
CA LEU A 29 -17.05 33.75 7.94
C LEU A 29 -16.79 35.13 8.58
N PRO A 30 -15.53 35.56 8.67
CA PRO A 30 -15.23 36.83 8.02
C PRO A 30 -13.92 36.83 7.22
N LYS A 31 -13.94 37.69 6.20
CA LYS A 31 -12.82 38.12 5.36
C LYS A 31 -11.74 38.85 6.17
N GLY A 32 -10.48 38.63 5.78
CA GLY A 32 -9.50 39.70 5.63
C GLY A 32 -8.42 39.83 6.70
N THR A 33 -7.19 39.99 6.18
CA THR A 33 -6.02 40.69 6.75
C THR A 33 -4.96 39.82 7.45
N ALA A 34 -3.78 39.79 6.83
CA ALA A 34 -2.54 39.20 7.33
C ALA A 34 -1.98 39.96 8.55
N PRO A 35 -1.07 39.32 9.29
CA PRO A 35 0.18 40.00 9.62
C PRO A 35 1.43 39.14 9.39
N VAL A 36 2.48 39.83 8.96
CA VAL A 36 3.90 39.47 9.01
C VAL A 36 4.33 39.28 10.48
N VAL A 37 5.23 38.32 10.78
CA VAL A 37 6.52 38.53 11.49
C VAL A 37 7.34 37.22 11.54
N THR A 38 8.59 37.42 11.18
CA THR A 38 9.85 36.66 11.22
C THR A 38 10.06 35.63 12.34
N ALA A 39 10.60 34.46 11.95
CA ALA A 39 11.60 33.73 12.73
C ALA A 39 12.54 32.95 11.79
N THR A 40 13.79 33.40 11.70
CA THR A 40 14.92 32.64 11.15
C THR A 40 15.80 32.19 12.32
N PRO A 41 16.12 30.90 12.42
CA PRO A 41 17.46 30.46 12.80
C PRO A 41 18.09 29.75 11.58
N SER A 42 19.10 30.34 10.94
CA SER A 42 20.53 30.12 11.19
C SER A 42 20.93 28.66 11.35
N GLY A 43 21.29 28.06 10.22
CA GLY A 43 22.45 27.19 10.07
C GLY A 43 22.24 25.69 10.31
N GLU A 44 22.09 24.92 9.24
CA GLU A 44 23.07 23.88 8.91
C GLU A 44 22.90 23.45 7.43
N VAL A 45 24.02 23.27 6.77
CA VAL A 45 24.23 22.86 5.37
C VAL A 45 23.43 21.63 4.94
N GLY A 46 22.88 21.64 3.71
CA GLY A 46 22.48 20.38 3.06
C GLY A 46 21.48 20.49 1.91
N LEU A 47 21.97 20.86 0.72
CA LEU A 47 21.36 20.63 -0.59
C LEU A 47 19.84 20.91 -0.73
N ASN A 48 19.53 22.10 -1.24
CA ASN A 48 18.30 22.35 -1.99
C ASN A 48 18.27 21.47 -3.26
N THR A 49 18.06 20.17 -3.11
CA THR A 49 17.73 19.32 -4.25
C THR A 49 16.23 19.41 -4.43
N LYS A 50 15.80 20.40 -5.21
CA LYS A 50 14.60 20.27 -6.03
C LYS A 50 14.87 19.08 -6.96
N VAL A 51 14.68 17.85 -6.46
CA VAL A 51 14.72 16.65 -7.28
C VAL A 51 13.53 16.81 -8.21
N ALA A 52 13.80 17.27 -9.43
CA ALA A 52 12.81 17.27 -10.49
C ALA A 52 12.25 15.85 -10.56
N PRO A 53 10.91 15.65 -10.64
CA PRO A 53 10.29 14.32 -10.69
C PRO A 53 10.60 13.56 -12.00
N ASN A 54 11.67 13.90 -12.70
CA ASN A 54 12.09 13.37 -13.98
C ASN A 54 13.25 12.37 -13.83
N THR A 55 13.29 11.64 -12.72
CA THR A 55 14.16 10.47 -12.59
C THR A 55 13.44 9.28 -13.24
N ALA A 56 14.18 8.48 -14.03
CA ALA A 56 13.65 7.30 -14.73
C ALA A 56 12.86 6.34 -13.81
N GLN A 57 13.17 6.35 -12.51
CA GLN A 57 12.48 5.61 -11.46
C GLN A 57 11.04 6.09 -11.24
N ALA A 58 10.81 7.41 -11.18
CA ALA A 58 9.45 7.96 -11.03
C ALA A 58 8.58 7.65 -12.26
N GLN A 59 9.18 7.66 -13.46
CA GLN A 59 8.51 7.27 -14.69
C GLN A 59 8.19 5.77 -14.72
N ALA A 60 9.11 4.91 -14.26
CA ALA A 60 8.90 3.46 -14.17
C ALA A 60 7.77 3.11 -13.18
N VAL A 61 7.74 3.76 -12.01
CA VAL A 61 6.65 3.59 -11.03
C VAL A 61 5.31 4.08 -11.61
N SER A 62 5.32 5.19 -12.34
CA SER A 62 4.12 5.71 -13.00
C SER A 62 3.60 4.78 -14.10
N ALA A 63 4.49 4.15 -14.87
CA ALA A 63 4.13 3.17 -15.88
C ALA A 63 3.58 1.88 -15.26
N LEU A 64 4.23 1.38 -14.19
CA LEU A 64 3.74 0.23 -13.42
C LEU A 64 2.32 0.48 -12.91
N ASN A 65 2.08 1.62 -12.27
CA ASN A 65 0.77 1.97 -11.73
C ASN A 65 -0.29 2.09 -12.83
N ARG A 66 0.06 2.65 -14.00
CA ARG A 66 -0.84 2.71 -15.16
C ARG A 66 -1.22 1.32 -15.67
N ASP A 67 -0.24 0.43 -15.77
CA ASP A 67 -0.47 -0.94 -16.27
C ASP A 67 -1.34 -1.74 -15.28
N LEU A 68 -1.09 -1.59 -13.98
CA LEU A 68 -1.90 -2.20 -12.92
C LEU A 68 -3.33 -1.64 -12.88
N ALA A 69 -3.52 -0.38 -13.26
CA ALA A 69 -4.82 0.29 -13.35
C ALA A 69 -5.48 0.17 -14.74
N SER A 70 -4.85 -0.49 -15.72
CA SER A 70 -5.32 -0.51 -17.11
C SER A 70 -6.62 -1.28 -17.33
N GLY A 71 -7.04 -2.09 -16.35
CA GLY A 71 -8.14 -3.04 -16.51
C GLY A 71 -7.84 -4.19 -17.47
N ASN A 72 -6.63 -4.25 -18.05
CA ASN A 72 -6.22 -5.34 -18.92
C ASN A 72 -5.58 -6.46 -18.07
N PRO A 73 -6.25 -7.61 -17.89
CA PRO A 73 -5.77 -8.67 -17.01
C PRO A 73 -4.39 -9.22 -17.41
N GLN A 74 -4.06 -9.25 -18.70
CA GLN A 74 -2.76 -9.76 -19.14
C GLN A 74 -1.62 -8.82 -18.77
N LEU A 75 -1.82 -7.51 -18.92
CA LEU A 75 -0.83 -6.51 -18.49
C LEU A 75 -0.65 -6.52 -16.97
N VAL A 76 -1.76 -6.61 -16.22
CA VAL A 76 -1.73 -6.70 -14.76
C VAL A 76 -0.96 -7.95 -14.32
N ILE A 77 -1.27 -9.12 -14.87
CA ILE A 77 -0.56 -10.37 -14.57
C ILE A 77 0.93 -10.26 -14.87
N LYS A 78 1.29 -9.69 -16.01
CA LYS A 78 2.68 -9.49 -16.38
C LYS A 78 3.42 -8.68 -15.29
N ARG A 79 2.84 -7.55 -14.86
CA ARG A 79 3.42 -6.72 -13.80
C ARG A 79 3.46 -7.40 -12.44
N LEU A 80 2.42 -8.14 -12.06
CA LEU A 80 2.42 -8.91 -10.82
C LEU A 80 3.52 -9.98 -10.81
N ASN A 81 3.75 -10.65 -11.94
CA ASN A 81 4.84 -11.62 -12.09
C ASN A 81 6.23 -10.97 -12.05
N GLU A 82 6.41 -9.81 -12.69
CA GLU A 82 7.66 -9.04 -12.60
C GLU A 82 7.97 -8.60 -11.16
N LEU A 83 6.95 -8.19 -10.39
CA LEU A 83 7.11 -7.86 -8.97
C LEU A 83 7.43 -9.10 -8.10
N ALA A 84 6.81 -10.24 -8.41
CA ALA A 84 7.12 -11.50 -7.75
C ALA A 84 8.57 -11.93 -7.98
N ASP A 85 9.05 -11.81 -9.22
CA ASP A 85 10.45 -12.08 -9.58
C ASP A 85 11.40 -11.15 -8.84
N ALA A 86 11.12 -9.84 -8.83
CA ALA A 86 11.94 -8.87 -8.11
C ALA A 86 12.03 -9.19 -6.62
N GLN A 87 10.94 -9.66 -6.01
CA GLN A 87 10.93 -10.09 -4.62
C GLN A 87 11.79 -11.34 -4.39
N GLU A 88 11.65 -12.38 -5.22
CA GLU A 88 12.46 -13.60 -5.10
C GLU A 88 13.95 -13.31 -5.31
N MET A 89 14.29 -12.45 -6.29
CA MET A 89 15.66 -11.99 -6.54
C MET A 89 16.24 -11.17 -5.38
N SER A 90 15.39 -10.51 -4.57
CA SER A 90 15.83 -9.80 -3.36
C SER A 90 16.14 -10.73 -2.18
N GLY A 91 16.04 -12.04 -2.35
CA GLY A 91 16.27 -13.04 -1.30
C GLY A 91 15.08 -13.20 -0.34
N LYS A 92 13.93 -12.58 -0.65
CA LYS A 92 12.69 -12.73 0.11
C LYS A 92 11.89 -13.93 -0.41
N ALA A 93 11.02 -14.47 0.44
CA ALA A 93 10.11 -15.53 0.02
C ALA A 93 9.19 -15.06 -1.12
N ALA A 94 8.90 -15.95 -2.07
CA ALA A 94 7.96 -15.68 -3.15
C ALA A 94 6.57 -15.33 -2.58
N PRO A 95 5.88 -14.33 -3.14
CA PRO A 95 4.53 -13.95 -2.71
C PRO A 95 3.54 -15.10 -2.96
N LYS A 96 2.60 -15.31 -2.04
CA LYS A 96 1.54 -16.32 -2.17
C LYS A 96 0.21 -15.69 -2.60
N SER A 97 0.14 -14.37 -2.57
CA SER A 97 -1.05 -13.58 -2.82
C SER A 97 -0.66 -12.17 -3.28
N VAL A 98 -1.61 -11.45 -3.85
CA VAL A 98 -1.42 -10.03 -4.21
C VAL A 98 -1.18 -9.20 -2.95
N GLU A 99 -1.83 -9.57 -1.84
CA GLU A 99 -1.70 -8.92 -0.55
C GLU A 99 -0.28 -9.01 0.00
N ASP A 100 0.47 -10.06 -0.32
CA ASP A 100 1.87 -10.19 0.08
C ASP A 100 2.77 -9.17 -0.63
N LEU A 101 2.47 -8.85 -1.90
CA LEU A 101 3.16 -7.78 -2.63
C LEU A 101 2.86 -6.40 -2.02
N VAL A 102 1.65 -6.20 -1.52
CA VAL A 102 1.28 -4.97 -0.79
C VAL A 102 2.04 -4.89 0.54
N LYS A 103 2.06 -5.98 1.31
CA LYS A 103 2.83 -6.05 2.58
C LYS A 103 4.33 -5.89 2.37
N ALA A 104 4.86 -6.34 1.24
CA ALA A 104 6.26 -6.14 0.87
C ALA A 104 6.57 -4.70 0.43
N GLY A 105 5.56 -3.84 0.29
CA GLY A 105 5.72 -2.46 -0.18
C GLY A 105 5.98 -2.35 -1.69
N LEU A 106 5.80 -3.43 -2.45
CA LEU A 106 5.93 -3.45 -3.91
C LEU A 106 4.67 -2.91 -4.60
N LEU A 107 3.53 -2.97 -3.90
CA LEU A 107 2.27 -2.38 -4.29
C LEU A 107 1.74 -1.51 -3.15
N THR A 108 1.06 -0.41 -3.49
CA THR A 108 0.32 0.40 -2.51
C THR A 108 -1.04 -0.21 -2.17
N GLN A 109 -1.67 -0.87 -3.14
CA GLN A 109 -2.96 -1.54 -3.01
C GLN A 109 -3.09 -2.67 -4.05
N PRO A 110 -4.00 -3.64 -3.83
CA PRO A 110 -4.31 -4.65 -4.83
C PRO A 110 -4.88 -4.01 -6.12
N PRO A 111 -4.51 -4.49 -7.32
CA PRO A 111 -5.15 -4.05 -8.56
C PRO A 111 -6.62 -4.51 -8.60
N ALA A 112 -7.42 -3.82 -9.41
CA ALA A 112 -8.82 -4.17 -9.61
C ALA A 112 -8.95 -5.59 -10.19
N ALA A 113 -9.85 -6.38 -9.62
CA ALA A 113 -10.10 -7.75 -10.04
C ALA A 113 -10.52 -7.81 -11.53
N PRO A 114 -10.10 -8.84 -12.28
CA PRO A 114 -10.54 -9.04 -13.64
C PRO A 114 -12.02 -9.44 -13.69
N SER A 115 -12.70 -9.14 -14.80
CA SER A 115 -14.11 -9.50 -14.98
C SER A 115 -14.33 -11.00 -14.79
N GLY A 116 -15.19 -11.38 -13.83
CA GLY A 116 -15.54 -12.77 -13.57
C GLY A 116 -14.48 -13.58 -12.79
N GLY A 117 -13.48 -12.93 -12.18
CA GLY A 117 -12.42 -13.66 -11.49
C GLY A 117 -11.62 -12.83 -10.48
N ARG A 118 -10.49 -13.39 -10.07
CA ARG A 118 -9.49 -12.75 -9.20
C ARG A 118 -8.08 -13.18 -9.62
N TYR A 119 -7.09 -12.36 -9.28
CA TYR A 119 -5.70 -12.75 -9.43
C TYR A 119 -5.31 -13.72 -8.30
N VAL A 120 -4.80 -14.90 -8.67
CA VAL A 120 -4.31 -15.91 -7.71
C VAL A 120 -2.90 -16.30 -8.06
N VAL A 121 -2.15 -16.83 -7.08
CA VAL A 121 -0.86 -17.46 -7.34
C VAL A 121 -1.07 -18.95 -7.59
N ASN A 122 -0.62 -19.42 -8.74
CA ASN A 122 -0.56 -20.85 -9.03
C ASN A 122 0.55 -21.48 -8.18
N PRO A 123 0.25 -22.45 -7.30
CA PRO A 123 1.25 -23.01 -6.40
C PRO A 123 2.31 -23.85 -7.11
N LYS A 124 2.04 -24.34 -8.32
CA LYS A 124 2.98 -25.15 -9.11
C LYS A 124 4.03 -24.28 -9.80
N THR A 125 3.58 -23.18 -10.40
CA THR A 125 4.47 -22.28 -11.16
C THR A 125 4.98 -21.11 -10.33
N ARG A 126 4.37 -20.84 -9.17
CA ARG A 126 4.58 -19.66 -8.33
C ARG A 126 4.35 -18.34 -9.11
N ARG A 127 3.42 -18.38 -10.07
CA ARG A 127 3.05 -17.23 -10.92
C ARG A 127 1.62 -16.79 -10.69
N PHE A 128 1.38 -15.50 -10.89
CA PHE A 128 0.05 -14.94 -10.92
C PHE A 128 -0.70 -15.35 -12.19
N GLU A 129 -1.95 -15.74 -12.03
CA GLU A 129 -2.91 -16.07 -13.10
C GLU A 129 -4.30 -15.56 -12.75
N VAL A 130 -5.21 -15.52 -13.72
CA VAL A 130 -6.63 -15.27 -13.45
C VAL A 130 -7.29 -16.59 -13.06
N SER A 131 -7.90 -16.62 -11.88
CA SER A 131 -8.88 -17.66 -11.54
C SER A 131 -10.26 -17.12 -11.84
N SER A 132 -10.96 -17.74 -12.79
CA SER A 132 -12.41 -17.58 -12.93
C SER A 132 -13.11 -18.16 -11.70
N GLN A 133 -14.13 -17.48 -11.20
CA GLN A 133 -15.03 -18.03 -10.17
C GLN A 133 -16.17 -18.81 -10.80
#